data_AF-A0A239R293-F1
#
_entry.id   AF-A0A239R293-F1
#
_cell.length_a   1.000
_cell.length_b   1.000
_cell.length_c   1.000
_cell.angle_alpha   90.00
_cell.angle_beta   90.00
_cell.angle_gamma   90.00
#
_symmetry.space_group_name_H-M   'P 1'
#
loop_
_entity.id
_entity.type
_entity.pdbx_description
1 polymer ?
#
loop_
_entity_poly.entity_id
_entity_poly.type
_entity_poly.pdbx_seq_one_letter_code
_entity_poly.pdbx_strand_id
1 'polypeptide(L)'
;MALASTMCVTAMATEKNDTVVFSSPTKVTVMTNDSVQKIKVTGKKGDENFRYEKTVAIDNTKTSTKVIKKLAEDDEKWVLDVGYGWAAPTNTPDGHGFAVFRSNEWFFGVRYCYTPKGATQTYSTGLWCDWRSYVVPTGKVIGKNADGIVGFSKFSENYKKTESEIRIFSLSVPFLFTQKFGKDSNTSFSLGPVVNFNLRGRINNEWTDGDYEMEESIKGIGYRPVTVDFMGILKYHGLGLYCKYSPMSVLKDKTVDGVENPKFKSLTFGLFF
;
A
#
# COMPACT_ATOMS: atom_id res chain seq x y z
N MET A 1 -28.59 -44.83 59.17
CA MET A 1 -27.88 -45.53 58.08
C MET A 1 -28.23 -44.80 56.79
N ALA A 2 -27.56 -43.68 56.53
CA ALA A 2 -26.33 -43.56 55.74
C ALA A 2 -26.63 -43.46 54.23
N LEU A 3 -26.91 -42.22 53.80
CA LEU A 3 -26.93 -41.73 52.42
C LEU A 3 -25.58 -42.04 51.75
N ALA A 4 -25.59 -42.74 50.61
CA ALA A 4 -24.41 -42.92 49.77
C ALA A 4 -24.44 -41.89 48.62
N SER A 5 -23.52 -40.92 48.68
CA SER A 5 -23.28 -39.94 47.62
C SER A 5 -22.58 -40.61 46.42
N THR A 6 -23.22 -40.57 45.26
CA THR A 6 -22.63 -40.97 43.97
C THR A 6 -21.73 -39.84 43.48
N MET A 7 -20.40 -40.05 43.46
CA MET A 7 -19.47 -39.14 42.79
C MET A 7 -19.52 -39.39 41.27
N CYS A 8 -19.90 -38.36 40.52
CA CYS A 8 -19.86 -38.36 39.06
C CYS A 8 -18.48 -37.79 38.63
N VAL A 9 -17.63 -38.63 38.03
CA VAL A 9 -16.37 -38.18 37.42
C VAL A 9 -16.68 -37.79 35.98
N THR A 10 -16.62 -36.50 35.66
CA THR A 10 -16.70 -36.03 34.27
C THR A 10 -15.34 -36.21 33.59
N ALA A 11 -15.28 -37.11 32.62
CA ALA A 11 -14.14 -37.23 31.71
C ALA A 11 -14.13 -36.01 30.79
N MET A 12 -13.13 -35.14 30.94
CA MET A 12 -12.86 -34.08 29.96
C MET A 12 -12.19 -34.71 28.73
N ALA A 13 -12.91 -34.72 27.60
CA ALA A 13 -12.35 -35.08 26.32
C ALA A 13 -11.30 -34.05 25.89
N THR A 14 -10.08 -34.50 25.63
CA THR A 14 -9.02 -33.69 25.03
C THR A 14 -9.34 -33.48 23.55
N GLU A 15 -9.68 -32.25 23.14
CA GLU A 15 -9.79 -31.90 21.73
C GLU A 15 -8.41 -31.95 21.06
N LYS A 16 -8.33 -32.73 19.97
CA LYS A 16 -7.16 -32.88 19.12
C LYS A 16 -7.07 -31.63 18.22
N ASN A 17 -5.99 -30.86 18.30
CA ASN A 17 -5.74 -29.73 17.41
C ASN A 17 -5.67 -30.22 15.95
N ASP A 18 -6.70 -29.91 15.17
CA ASP A 18 -6.94 -30.44 13.83
C ASP A 18 -6.38 -29.49 12.76
N THR A 19 -5.05 -29.47 12.62
CA THR A 19 -4.38 -28.70 11.55
C THR A 19 -4.32 -29.58 10.30
N VAL A 20 -5.15 -29.27 9.30
CA VAL A 20 -5.06 -29.92 7.98
C VAL A 20 -4.10 -29.13 7.09
N VAL A 21 -2.95 -29.73 6.76
CA VAL A 21 -1.94 -29.12 5.89
C VAL A 21 -2.07 -29.66 4.47
N PHE A 22 -2.20 -28.76 3.49
CA PHE A 22 -2.23 -29.11 2.07
C PHE A 22 -0.90 -28.69 1.42
N SER A 23 -0.20 -29.64 0.81
CA SER A 23 1.00 -29.38 0.01
C SER A 23 0.62 -29.14 -1.46
N SER A 24 0.95 -27.94 -1.96
CA SER A 24 0.81 -27.53 -3.36
C SER A 24 -0.62 -27.67 -3.95
N PRO A 25 -1.63 -26.98 -3.38
CA PRO A 25 -2.97 -26.98 -3.96
C PRO A 25 -3.02 -26.21 -5.29
N THR A 26 -3.84 -26.68 -6.23
CA THR A 26 -4.00 -26.01 -7.55
C THR A 26 -4.79 -24.71 -7.42
N LYS A 27 -5.79 -24.67 -6.53
CA LYS A 27 -6.57 -23.46 -6.25
C LYS A 27 -7.19 -23.52 -4.86
N VAL A 28 -7.08 -22.40 -4.15
CA VAL A 28 -7.76 -22.16 -2.86
C VAL A 28 -8.74 -21.00 -3.06
N THR A 29 -9.99 -21.18 -2.66
CA THR A 29 -11.04 -20.17 -2.74
C THR A 29 -11.66 -19.98 -1.37
N VAL A 30 -11.60 -18.74 -0.87
CA VAL A 30 -12.18 -18.33 0.41
C VAL A 30 -13.38 -17.43 0.10
N MET A 31 -14.55 -17.82 0.59
CA MET A 31 -15.79 -17.07 0.45
C MET A 31 -16.28 -16.70 1.85
N THR A 32 -16.31 -15.41 2.15
CA THR A 32 -16.67 -14.88 3.46
C THR A 32 -17.96 -14.07 3.35
N ASN A 33 -18.91 -14.30 4.25
CA ASN A 33 -20.02 -13.39 4.51
C ASN A 33 -20.02 -12.95 5.98
N ASP A 34 -21.04 -12.21 6.42
CA ASP A 34 -21.10 -11.61 7.76
C ASP A 34 -21.18 -12.62 8.93
N SER A 35 -21.33 -13.92 8.66
CA SER A 35 -21.53 -14.93 9.71
C SER A 35 -20.82 -16.26 9.46
N VAL A 36 -20.25 -16.48 8.28
CA VAL A 36 -19.69 -17.76 7.86
C VAL A 36 -18.54 -17.54 6.88
N GLN A 37 -17.46 -18.30 7.07
CA GLN A 37 -16.37 -18.43 6.11
C GLN A 37 -16.38 -19.84 5.52
N LYS A 38 -16.46 -19.93 4.20
CA LYS A 38 -16.32 -21.17 3.43
C LYS A 38 -14.95 -21.22 2.79
N ILE A 39 -14.20 -22.27 3.10
CA ILE A 39 -12.88 -22.56 2.52
C ILE A 39 -13.05 -23.74 1.58
N LYS A 40 -12.73 -23.53 0.31
CA LYS A 40 -12.70 -24.57 -0.72
C LYS A 40 -11.27 -24.73 -1.24
N VAL A 41 -10.76 -25.95 -1.17
CA VAL A 41 -9.45 -26.34 -1.71
C VAL A 41 -9.69 -27.35 -2.84
N THR A 42 -9.09 -27.08 -3.99
CA THR A 42 -9.16 -27.96 -5.17
C THR A 42 -7.76 -28.30 -5.66
N GLY A 43 -7.55 -29.59 -5.90
CA GLY A 43 -6.28 -30.17 -6.32
C GLY A 43 -5.29 -30.30 -5.15
N LYS A 44 -4.53 -31.41 -5.15
CA LYS A 44 -3.40 -31.67 -4.25
C LYS A 44 -2.32 -32.39 -5.05
N LYS A 45 -1.05 -32.26 -4.65
CA LYS A 45 0.05 -33.01 -5.27
C LYS A 45 -0.26 -34.52 -5.33
N GLY A 46 -0.43 -35.06 -6.53
CA GLY A 46 -0.76 -36.47 -6.78
C GLY A 46 -2.25 -36.80 -7.00
N ASP A 47 -3.16 -35.83 -6.84
CA ASP A 47 -4.59 -35.96 -7.15
C ASP A 47 -5.20 -34.61 -7.55
N GLU A 48 -5.39 -34.41 -8.86
CA GLU A 48 -5.95 -33.19 -9.43
C GLU A 48 -7.46 -33.04 -9.17
N ASN A 49 -8.16 -34.14 -8.86
CA ASN A 49 -9.60 -34.15 -8.61
C ASN A 49 -9.95 -33.97 -7.13
N PHE A 50 -8.96 -33.84 -6.25
CA PHE A 50 -9.18 -33.62 -4.82
C PHE A 50 -10.03 -32.37 -4.56
N ARG A 51 -11.11 -32.54 -3.78
CA ARG A 51 -11.98 -31.44 -3.34
C ARG A 51 -12.15 -31.49 -1.83
N TYR A 52 -11.83 -30.39 -1.18
CA TYR A 52 -12.09 -30.18 0.23
C TYR A 52 -12.91 -28.92 0.43
N GLU A 53 -13.96 -29.02 1.23
CA GLU A 53 -14.83 -27.89 1.58
C GLU A 53 -15.08 -27.90 3.09
N LYS A 54 -14.77 -26.79 3.74
CA LYS A 54 -15.08 -26.58 5.16
C LYS A 54 -15.79 -25.25 5.33
N THR A 55 -16.88 -25.30 6.09
CA THR A 55 -17.67 -24.13 6.46
C THR A 55 -17.43 -23.87 7.94
N VAL A 56 -17.02 -22.65 8.29
CA VAL A 56 -16.71 -22.24 9.66
C VAL A 56 -17.61 -21.06 10.01
N ALA A 57 -18.35 -21.16 11.11
CA ALA A 57 -19.13 -20.04 11.63
C ALA A 57 -18.18 -18.95 12.15
N ILE A 58 -18.46 -17.70 11.78
CA ILE A 58 -17.72 -16.52 12.26
C ILE A 58 -18.40 -16.07 13.55
N ASP A 59 -17.83 -16.48 14.68
CA ASP A 59 -18.26 -16.00 15.98
C ASP A 59 -17.61 -14.63 16.26
N ASN A 60 -18.42 -13.57 16.18
CA ASN A 60 -17.97 -12.17 16.36
C ASN A 60 -17.59 -11.82 17.81
N THR A 61 -17.56 -12.79 18.72
CA THR A 61 -17.20 -12.59 20.15
C THR A 61 -15.74 -12.81 20.50
N LYS A 62 -14.85 -12.96 19.50
CA LYS A 62 -13.41 -12.84 19.70
C LYS A 62 -12.88 -11.69 18.86
N THR A 63 -12.94 -10.48 19.42
CA THR A 63 -12.06 -9.40 19.01
C THR A 63 -10.65 -9.99 18.91
N SER A 64 -10.11 -10.07 17.70
CA SER A 64 -8.73 -10.49 17.48
C SER A 64 -7.78 -9.38 17.91
N THR A 65 -7.81 -9.04 19.19
CA THR A 65 -6.74 -8.35 19.88
C THR A 65 -5.77 -9.41 20.38
N LYS A 66 -4.91 -9.90 19.47
CA LYS A 66 -3.56 -10.45 19.72
C LYS A 66 -2.98 -11.12 18.46
N VAL A 67 -2.55 -10.32 17.48
CA VAL A 67 -1.35 -10.62 16.67
C VAL A 67 -0.55 -9.34 16.45
N ILE A 68 -0.16 -8.67 17.54
CA ILE A 68 1.16 -8.03 17.64
C ILE A 68 1.57 -8.23 19.10
N LYS A 69 2.03 -9.43 19.44
CA LYS A 69 2.69 -9.69 20.71
C LYS A 69 4.17 -9.86 20.43
N LYS A 70 4.94 -8.88 20.91
CA LYS A 70 6.34 -8.97 21.29
C LYS A 70 7.30 -9.35 20.15
N LEU A 71 7.58 -8.37 19.30
CA LEU A 71 8.87 -8.21 18.65
C LEU A 71 9.73 -7.24 19.49
N ALA A 72 9.89 -7.58 20.77
CA ALA A 72 10.55 -6.75 21.76
C ALA A 72 11.34 -7.66 22.71
N GLU A 73 12.50 -8.09 22.22
CA GLU A 73 13.66 -8.56 22.97
C GLU A 73 14.83 -8.65 21.97
N ASP A 74 15.84 -7.79 22.18
CA ASP A 74 17.16 -7.67 21.52
C ASP A 74 17.32 -8.04 20.01
N ASP A 75 17.93 -7.11 19.25
CA ASP A 75 18.49 -7.36 17.91
C ASP A 75 17.53 -7.53 16.71
N GLU A 76 16.27 -7.09 16.81
CA GLU A 76 15.38 -7.19 15.65
C GLU A 76 15.75 -6.25 14.50
N LYS A 77 16.20 -6.89 13.40
CA LYS A 77 16.63 -6.21 12.19
C LYS A 77 15.48 -5.85 11.26
N TRP A 78 14.30 -6.43 11.40
CA TRP A 78 13.19 -6.18 10.49
C TRP A 78 12.19 -5.20 11.10
N VAL A 79 11.81 -4.18 10.34
CA VAL A 79 10.88 -3.12 10.74
C VAL A 79 9.76 -3.04 9.73
N LEU A 80 8.52 -2.94 10.21
CA LEU A 80 7.38 -2.56 9.38
C LEU A 80 7.38 -1.05 9.24
N ASP A 81 7.43 -0.57 8.00
CA ASP A 81 7.29 0.85 7.69
C ASP A 81 5.87 1.10 7.17
N VAL A 82 5.23 2.17 7.64
CA VAL A 82 3.97 2.68 7.10
C VAL A 82 4.10 4.18 6.85
N GLY A 83 3.74 4.63 5.66
CA GLY A 83 3.74 6.05 5.30
C GLY A 83 2.42 6.49 4.72
N TYR A 84 1.99 7.69 5.07
CA TYR A 84 0.84 8.38 4.45
C TYR A 84 1.16 9.86 4.31
N GLY A 85 0.90 10.44 3.15
CA GLY A 85 1.19 11.83 2.88
C GLY A 85 0.48 12.39 1.66
N TRP A 86 0.84 13.62 1.33
CA TRP A 86 0.31 14.34 0.18
C TRP A 86 1.37 14.43 -0.91
N ALA A 87 0.95 14.11 -2.13
CA ALA A 87 1.76 14.30 -3.32
C ALA A 87 1.56 15.72 -3.85
N ALA A 88 2.63 16.50 -3.84
CA ALA A 88 2.73 17.84 -4.41
C ALA A 88 3.53 17.80 -5.71
N PRO A 89 2.90 17.61 -6.88
CA PRO A 89 3.57 17.74 -8.16
C PRO A 89 4.35 19.05 -8.29
N THR A 90 5.60 18.95 -8.74
CA THR A 90 6.46 20.09 -9.05
C THR A 90 6.71 20.16 -10.55
N ASN A 91 7.14 21.32 -11.06
CA ASN A 91 7.35 21.54 -12.49
C ASN A 91 6.08 21.31 -13.33
N THR A 92 4.94 21.76 -12.82
CA THR A 92 3.65 21.60 -13.49
C THR A 92 3.51 22.59 -14.64
N PRO A 93 2.94 22.20 -15.79
CA PRO A 93 2.64 23.13 -16.88
C PRO A 93 1.73 24.28 -16.41
N ASP A 94 1.97 25.48 -16.95
CA ASP A 94 1.21 26.69 -16.62
C ASP A 94 -0.30 26.46 -16.79
N GLY A 95 -1.11 26.84 -15.79
CA GLY A 95 -2.57 26.76 -15.83
C GLY A 95 -3.19 25.38 -15.55
N HIS A 96 -2.39 24.31 -15.44
CA HIS A 96 -2.89 22.93 -15.27
C HIS A 96 -2.44 22.23 -13.98
N GLY A 97 -2.12 23.01 -12.94
CA GLY A 97 -1.64 22.52 -11.64
C GLY A 97 -2.54 21.47 -10.97
N PHE A 98 -1.99 20.78 -9.96
CA PHE A 98 -2.63 19.69 -9.25
C PHE A 98 -3.22 20.14 -7.90
N ALA A 99 -4.25 19.44 -7.43
CA ALA A 99 -4.84 19.61 -6.11
C ALA A 99 -4.01 18.83 -5.08
N VAL A 100 -2.96 19.46 -4.54
CA VAL A 100 -1.99 18.83 -3.62
C VAL A 100 -2.65 18.10 -2.45
N PHE A 101 -3.59 18.74 -1.75
CA PHE A 101 -4.22 18.13 -0.56
C PHE A 101 -5.24 17.03 -0.85
N ARG A 102 -5.54 16.77 -2.13
CA ARG A 102 -6.31 15.60 -2.59
C ARG A 102 -5.42 14.52 -3.21
N SER A 103 -4.23 14.91 -3.66
CA SER A 103 -3.21 14.01 -4.19
C SER A 103 -2.50 13.35 -3.02
N ASN A 104 -2.55 12.02 -2.92
CA ASN A 104 -2.00 11.31 -1.77
C ASN A 104 -0.92 10.31 -2.18
N GLU A 105 -0.09 9.97 -1.21
CA GLU A 105 0.78 8.81 -1.26
C GLU A 105 0.53 7.99 -0.01
N TRP A 106 0.41 6.69 -0.16
CA TRP A 106 0.50 5.78 0.96
C TRP A 106 1.32 4.57 0.57
N PHE A 107 2.13 4.11 1.51
CA PHE A 107 2.97 2.95 1.31
C PHE A 107 3.10 2.16 2.59
N PHE A 108 3.39 0.88 2.44
CA PHE A 108 3.80 0.04 3.54
C PHE A 108 4.80 -1.01 3.07
N GLY A 109 5.59 -1.52 3.98
CA GLY A 109 6.41 -2.68 3.69
C GLY A 109 7.40 -2.99 4.79
N VAL A 110 8.35 -3.85 4.47
CA VAL A 110 9.30 -4.39 5.46
C VAL A 110 10.71 -3.95 5.10
N ARG A 111 11.44 -3.49 6.09
CA ARG A 111 12.81 -3.00 5.96
C ARG A 111 13.75 -3.71 6.93
N TYR A 112 14.82 -4.24 6.40
CA TYR A 112 15.97 -4.76 7.15
C TYR A 112 16.88 -3.61 7.57
N CYS A 113 17.31 -3.62 8.82
CA CYS A 113 18.12 -2.62 9.49
C CYS A 113 19.38 -3.27 10.05
N TYR A 114 20.53 -2.72 9.69
CA TYR A 114 21.84 -3.13 10.19
C TYR A 114 22.52 -1.97 10.91
N THR A 115 22.77 -2.13 12.21
CA THR A 115 23.52 -1.18 13.03
C THR A 115 24.82 -1.86 13.47
N PRO A 116 26.00 -1.38 13.05
CA PRO A 116 27.27 -1.90 13.55
C PRO A 116 27.36 -1.76 15.08
N LYS A 117 28.07 -2.70 15.72
CA LYS A 117 28.23 -2.70 17.18
C LYS A 117 28.91 -1.41 17.65
N GLY A 118 28.28 -0.71 18.60
CA GLY A 118 28.79 0.57 19.13
C GLY A 118 28.57 1.78 18.22
N ALA A 119 27.92 1.60 17.07
CA ALA A 119 27.58 2.69 16.16
C ALA A 119 26.18 3.24 16.42
N THR A 120 25.99 4.51 16.09
CA THR A 120 24.68 5.19 16.09
C THR A 120 24.07 5.30 14.70
N GLN A 121 24.80 4.81 13.69
CA GLN A 121 24.40 4.75 12.30
C GLN A 121 23.76 3.40 11.97
N THR A 122 22.58 3.44 11.35
CA THR A 122 21.89 2.27 10.83
C THR A 122 21.80 2.36 9.30
N TYR A 123 22.18 1.29 8.62
CA TYR A 123 21.97 1.12 7.18
C TYR A 123 20.76 0.23 6.98
N SER A 124 19.88 0.57 6.06
CA SER A 124 18.64 -0.19 5.90
C SER A 124 18.18 -0.30 4.45
N THR A 125 17.56 -1.43 4.14
CA THR A 125 16.93 -1.69 2.83
C THR A 125 15.74 -2.61 2.97
N GLY A 126 14.82 -2.60 2.00
CA GLY A 126 13.56 -3.31 2.15
C GLY A 126 12.76 -3.40 0.87
N LEU A 127 11.49 -3.74 1.03
CA LEU A 127 10.52 -3.74 -0.06
C LEU A 127 9.21 -3.12 0.44
N TRP A 128 8.77 -2.09 -0.27
CA TRP A 128 7.51 -1.39 -0.03
C TRP A 128 6.55 -1.58 -1.21
N CYS A 129 5.26 -1.58 -0.91
CA CYS A 129 4.20 -1.34 -1.88
C CYS A 129 3.77 0.12 -1.73
N ASP A 130 3.77 0.88 -2.82
CA ASP A 130 3.53 2.32 -2.84
C ASP A 130 2.41 2.65 -3.84
N TRP A 131 1.41 3.40 -3.38
CA TRP A 131 0.33 3.93 -4.19
C TRP A 131 0.36 5.45 -4.10
N ARG A 132 0.42 6.07 -5.27
CA ARG A 132 0.41 7.53 -5.40
C ARG A 132 -0.66 7.99 -6.37
N SER A 133 -1.43 8.99 -5.94
CA SER A 133 -2.42 9.67 -6.76
C SER A 133 -2.03 11.14 -7.00
N TYR A 134 -2.29 11.62 -8.20
CA TYR A 134 -2.12 13.01 -8.60
C TYR A 134 -3.45 13.53 -9.13
N VAL A 135 -4.17 14.25 -8.28
CA VAL A 135 -5.53 14.72 -8.51
C VAL A 135 -5.48 16.12 -9.14
N VAL A 136 -6.27 16.36 -10.18
CA VAL A 136 -6.44 17.72 -10.74
C VAL A 136 -7.56 18.49 -10.03
N PRO A 137 -7.60 19.84 -10.10
CA PRO A 137 -8.69 20.66 -9.58
C PRO A 137 -10.07 20.23 -10.11
N THR A 138 -11.11 20.45 -9.31
CA THR A 138 -12.50 20.11 -9.67
C THR A 138 -12.90 20.76 -11.00
N GLY A 139 -13.64 20.04 -11.84
CA GLY A 139 -14.04 20.49 -13.17
C GLY A 139 -13.01 20.25 -14.26
N LYS A 140 -11.79 19.80 -13.92
CA LYS A 140 -10.78 19.37 -14.90
C LYS A 140 -10.80 17.86 -15.06
N VAL A 141 -10.55 17.39 -16.28
CA VAL A 141 -10.44 15.97 -16.62
C VAL A 141 -9.10 15.69 -17.27
N ILE A 142 -8.53 14.54 -16.96
CA ILE A 142 -7.31 14.02 -17.57
C ILE A 142 -7.74 13.02 -18.65
N GLY A 143 -7.29 13.27 -19.87
CA GLY A 143 -7.54 12.43 -21.02
C GLY A 143 -6.25 11.84 -21.59
N LYS A 144 -6.42 10.89 -22.51
CA LYS A 144 -5.31 10.34 -23.30
C LYS A 144 -5.74 10.30 -24.76
N ASN A 145 -4.92 10.86 -25.66
CA ASN A 145 -5.21 10.83 -27.09
C ASN A 145 -4.86 9.45 -27.71
N ALA A 146 -5.16 9.27 -29.00
CA ALA A 146 -4.89 8.03 -29.74
C ALA A 146 -3.40 7.64 -29.71
N ASP A 147 -2.51 8.64 -29.72
CA ASP A 147 -1.07 8.45 -29.63
C ASP A 147 -0.57 8.17 -28.22
N GLY A 148 -1.44 8.14 -27.20
CA GLY A 148 -1.06 7.86 -25.83
C GLY A 148 -0.43 9.04 -25.08
N ILE A 149 -0.53 10.26 -25.62
CA ILE A 149 -0.18 11.50 -24.92
C ILE A 149 -1.29 11.84 -23.92
N VAL A 150 -0.90 12.15 -22.68
CA VAL A 150 -1.80 12.58 -21.62
C VAL A 150 -2.05 14.07 -21.76
N GLY A 151 -3.31 14.48 -21.68
CA GLY A 151 -3.73 15.88 -21.78
C GLY A 151 -4.71 16.26 -20.68
N PHE A 152 -4.86 17.57 -20.47
CA PHE A 152 -5.82 18.13 -19.53
C PHE A 152 -6.89 18.91 -20.29
N SER A 153 -8.15 18.66 -19.96
CA SER A 153 -9.29 19.41 -20.47
C SER A 153 -10.28 19.69 -19.34
N LYS A 154 -11.51 20.11 -19.69
CA LYS A 154 -12.58 20.37 -18.73
C LYS A 154 -13.67 19.33 -18.88
N PHE A 155 -14.27 18.93 -17.77
CA PHE A 155 -15.55 18.23 -17.82
C PHE A 155 -16.63 19.16 -18.41
N SER A 156 -17.69 18.56 -18.94
CA SER A 156 -18.86 19.31 -19.40
C SER A 156 -19.52 20.03 -18.21
N GLU A 157 -20.10 21.22 -18.45
CA GLU A 157 -20.65 22.08 -17.39
C GLU A 157 -21.86 21.47 -16.66
N ASN A 158 -22.55 20.51 -17.28
CA ASN A 158 -23.67 19.79 -16.67
C ASN A 158 -23.22 18.71 -15.66
N TYR A 159 -21.95 18.31 -15.66
CA TYR A 159 -21.46 17.27 -14.76
C TYR A 159 -21.15 17.80 -13.36
N LYS A 160 -21.55 17.04 -12.35
CA LYS A 160 -21.33 17.35 -10.93
C LYS A 160 -20.31 16.39 -10.32
N LYS A 161 -19.81 16.72 -9.12
CA LYS A 161 -18.87 15.90 -8.34
C LYS A 161 -17.71 15.35 -9.18
N THR A 162 -17.03 16.25 -9.90
CA THR A 162 -15.99 15.86 -10.85
C THR A 162 -14.66 15.65 -10.14
N GLU A 163 -14.08 14.47 -10.35
CA GLU A 163 -12.75 14.08 -9.88
C GLU A 163 -11.97 13.42 -11.01
N SER A 164 -10.68 13.70 -11.08
CA SER A 164 -9.81 13.12 -12.08
C SER A 164 -8.40 13.02 -11.52
N GLU A 165 -7.80 11.84 -11.63
CA GLU A 165 -6.51 11.54 -11.03
C GLU A 165 -5.63 10.65 -11.92
N ILE A 166 -4.32 10.86 -11.85
CA ILE A 166 -3.34 9.86 -12.29
C ILE A 166 -2.94 9.02 -11.08
N ARG A 167 -3.14 7.71 -11.15
CA ARG A 167 -2.74 6.77 -10.09
C ARG A 167 -1.61 5.88 -10.56
N ILE A 168 -0.52 5.86 -9.79
CA ILE A 168 0.65 4.99 -10.00
C ILE A 168 0.76 4.02 -8.83
N PHE A 169 0.97 2.75 -9.14
CA PHE A 169 1.34 1.71 -8.18
C PHE A 169 2.76 1.23 -8.44
N SER A 170 3.54 1.09 -7.37
CA SER A 170 4.96 0.80 -7.44
C SER A 170 5.38 -0.21 -6.38
N LEU A 171 6.39 -1.01 -6.72
CA LEU A 171 7.21 -1.71 -5.73
C LEU A 171 8.47 -0.88 -5.51
N SER A 172 8.78 -0.57 -4.26
CA SER A 172 9.84 0.37 -3.92
C SER A 172 10.89 -0.26 -3.03
N VAL A 173 12.16 -0.03 -3.35
CA VAL A 173 13.31 -0.51 -2.60
C VAL A 173 14.00 0.69 -1.96
N PRO A 174 13.76 0.96 -0.67
CA PRO A 174 14.47 2.03 0.04
C PRO A 174 15.92 1.62 0.33
N PHE A 175 16.83 2.57 0.31
CA PHE A 175 18.18 2.46 0.85
C PHE A 175 18.40 3.64 1.77
N LEU A 176 18.23 3.47 3.08
CA LEU A 176 18.25 4.58 4.03
C LEU A 176 19.43 4.44 4.98
N PHE A 177 20.16 5.54 5.12
CA PHE A 177 21.11 5.79 6.19
C PHE A 177 20.39 6.54 7.31
N THR A 178 20.41 5.99 8.53
CA THR A 178 19.77 6.58 9.71
C THR A 178 20.83 6.93 10.75
N GLN A 179 20.87 8.18 11.18
CA GLN A 179 21.63 8.64 12.34
C GLN A 179 20.68 8.74 13.54
N LYS A 180 20.93 7.94 14.59
CA LYS A 180 20.21 8.03 15.87
C LYS A 180 20.89 9.03 16.78
N PHE A 181 20.12 9.83 17.51
CA PHE A 181 20.62 10.80 18.48
C PHE A 181 19.57 11.07 19.59
N GLY A 182 20.02 11.72 20.67
CA GLY A 182 19.20 11.96 21.86
C GLY A 182 19.26 10.84 22.90
N LYS A 183 18.72 11.12 24.09
CA LYS A 183 18.66 10.14 25.19
C LYS A 183 17.83 8.92 24.74
N ASP A 184 18.39 7.74 24.96
CA ASP A 184 17.79 6.44 24.61
C ASP A 184 17.49 6.24 23.10
N SER A 185 18.13 7.02 22.21
CA SER A 185 17.90 6.94 20.75
C SER A 185 16.46 7.22 20.30
N ASN A 186 15.72 8.03 21.05
CA ASN A 186 14.32 8.38 20.75
C ASN A 186 14.14 9.31 19.54
N THR A 187 15.23 9.89 19.04
CA THR A 187 15.24 10.74 17.84
C THR A 187 16.14 10.14 16.78
N SER A 188 15.72 10.20 15.53
CA SER A 188 16.58 9.82 14.42
C SER A 188 16.29 10.62 13.16
N PHE A 189 17.32 10.78 12.36
CA PHE A 189 17.23 11.33 11.02
C PHE A 189 17.63 10.25 10.02
N SER A 190 16.80 9.99 9.02
CA SER A 190 17.11 9.06 7.94
C SER A 190 17.13 9.77 6.61
N LEU A 191 18.05 9.40 5.73
CA LEU A 191 18.13 9.90 4.37
C LEU A 191 18.56 8.79 3.41
N GLY A 192 18.11 8.85 2.18
CA GLY A 192 18.65 8.02 1.12
C GLY A 192 17.73 7.84 -0.08
N PRO A 193 18.21 7.14 -1.12
CA PRO A 193 17.42 6.90 -2.31
C PRO A 193 16.36 5.82 -2.08
N VAL A 194 15.26 5.93 -2.81
CA VAL A 194 14.19 4.93 -2.92
C VAL A 194 14.01 4.64 -4.40
N VAL A 195 14.31 3.41 -4.81
CA VAL A 195 14.13 2.97 -6.20
C VAL A 195 12.71 2.46 -6.35
N ASN A 196 11.90 3.05 -7.22
CA ASN A 196 10.53 2.64 -7.46
C ASN A 196 10.42 1.94 -8.82
N PHE A 197 9.95 0.71 -8.81
CA PHE A 197 9.48 -0.02 -9.98
C PHE A 197 7.99 0.25 -10.14
N ASN A 198 7.65 1.22 -10.99
CA ASN A 198 6.26 1.57 -11.28
C ASN A 198 5.67 0.44 -12.13
N LEU A 199 4.72 -0.31 -11.58
CA LEU A 199 4.17 -1.51 -12.21
C LEU A 199 2.83 -1.25 -12.91
N ARG A 200 2.08 -0.26 -12.44
CA ARG A 200 0.79 0.09 -13.02
C ARG A 200 0.56 1.59 -12.94
N GLY A 201 0.11 2.17 -14.04
CA GLY A 201 -0.33 3.55 -14.11
C GLY A 201 -1.64 3.65 -14.87
N ARG A 202 -2.58 4.41 -14.32
CA ARG A 202 -3.90 4.65 -14.90
C ARG A 202 -4.36 6.07 -14.62
N ILE A 203 -5.25 6.57 -15.46
CA ILE A 203 -6.10 7.72 -15.13
C ILE A 203 -7.43 7.17 -14.64
N ASN A 204 -7.96 7.72 -13.55
CA ASN A 204 -9.33 7.48 -13.13
C ASN A 204 -10.07 8.82 -13.18
N ASN A 205 -11.24 8.82 -13.81
CA ASN A 205 -12.14 9.95 -13.91
C ASN A 205 -13.48 9.55 -13.30
N GLU A 206 -14.01 10.38 -12.42
CA GLU A 206 -15.29 10.18 -11.75
C GLU A 206 -16.13 11.44 -11.91
N TRP A 207 -17.40 11.28 -12.29
CA TRP A 207 -18.35 12.39 -12.39
C TRP A 207 -19.79 11.91 -12.23
N THR A 208 -20.69 12.85 -11.95
CA THR A 208 -22.14 12.59 -11.91
C THR A 208 -22.80 13.26 -13.11
N ASP A 209 -23.57 12.49 -13.88
CA ASP A 209 -24.43 12.98 -14.96
C ASP A 209 -25.90 12.71 -14.62
N GLY A 210 -26.64 13.77 -14.31
CA GLY A 210 -27.99 13.66 -13.75
C GLY A 210 -27.99 12.90 -12.43
N ASP A 211 -28.64 11.73 -12.43
CA ASP A 211 -28.75 10.83 -11.27
C ASP A 211 -27.73 9.67 -11.30
N TYR A 212 -26.87 9.62 -12.32
CA TYR A 212 -25.92 8.51 -12.52
C TYR A 212 -24.50 8.89 -12.11
N GLU A 213 -23.85 8.03 -11.34
CA GLU A 213 -22.42 8.10 -11.05
C GLU A 213 -21.65 7.34 -12.13
N MET A 214 -20.64 7.98 -12.71
CA MET A 214 -19.84 7.48 -13.81
C MET A 214 -18.37 7.38 -13.37
N GLU A 215 -17.74 6.26 -13.68
CA GLU A 215 -16.30 6.03 -13.48
C GLU A 215 -15.67 5.57 -14.81
N GLU A 216 -14.58 6.21 -15.20
CA GLU A 216 -13.77 5.82 -16.36
C GLU A 216 -12.33 5.57 -15.92
N SER A 217 -11.74 4.45 -16.36
CA SER A 217 -10.35 4.11 -16.08
C SER A 217 -9.55 3.89 -17.37
N ILE A 218 -8.61 4.80 -17.63
CA ILE A 218 -7.77 4.78 -18.83
C ILE A 218 -6.39 4.18 -18.48
N LYS A 219 -6.03 3.09 -19.16
CA LYS A 219 -4.73 2.42 -19.00
C LYS A 219 -3.73 2.88 -20.06
N GLY A 220 -2.45 2.55 -19.86
CA GLY A 220 -1.41 2.75 -20.88
C GLY A 220 -1.05 4.23 -21.08
N ILE A 221 -0.92 4.97 -19.98
CA ILE A 221 -0.63 6.42 -19.94
C ILE A 221 0.86 6.75 -20.11
N GLY A 222 1.70 5.75 -20.42
CA GLY A 222 3.14 5.95 -20.63
C GLY A 222 3.90 6.40 -19.39
N TYR A 223 3.58 5.87 -18.19
CA TYR A 223 4.35 6.15 -16.97
C TYR A 223 5.80 5.66 -17.07
N ARG A 224 6.72 6.32 -16.37
CA ARG A 224 8.13 5.90 -16.30
C ARG A 224 8.23 4.61 -15.48
N PRO A 225 8.84 3.52 -15.97
CA PRO A 225 8.83 2.23 -15.27
C PRO A 225 9.73 2.19 -14.04
N VAL A 226 10.82 2.97 -14.05
CA VAL A 226 11.75 3.05 -12.92
C VAL A 226 11.99 4.51 -12.57
N THR A 227 11.85 4.87 -11.30
CA THR A 227 12.28 6.16 -10.75
C THR A 227 13.20 5.98 -9.57
N VAL A 228 14.01 6.99 -9.28
CA VAL A 228 14.80 7.07 -8.05
C VAL A 228 14.38 8.33 -7.33
N ASP A 229 13.82 8.17 -6.13
CA ASP A 229 13.39 9.28 -5.29
C ASP A 229 14.40 9.48 -4.17
N PHE A 230 14.60 10.71 -3.72
CA PHE A 230 15.37 11.02 -2.52
C PHE A 230 14.42 11.21 -1.35
N MET A 231 14.58 10.40 -0.30
CA MET A 231 13.73 10.43 0.88
C MET A 231 14.51 10.91 2.10
N GLY A 232 13.88 11.77 2.90
CA GLY A 232 14.32 12.19 4.22
C GLY A 232 13.22 11.88 5.25
N ILE A 233 13.62 11.46 6.44
CA ILE A 233 12.71 11.13 7.55
C ILE A 233 13.27 11.72 8.83
N LEU A 234 12.47 12.49 9.56
CA LEU A 234 12.77 12.93 10.92
C LEU A 234 11.81 12.23 11.87
N LYS A 235 12.32 11.41 12.78
CA LYS A 235 11.53 10.61 13.73
C LYS A 235 11.78 11.07 15.17
N TYR A 236 10.72 11.23 15.94
CA TYR A 236 10.71 11.59 17.37
C TYR A 236 9.68 10.72 18.11
N HIS A 237 10.11 9.95 19.11
CA HIS A 237 9.26 9.06 19.94
C HIS A 237 8.29 8.17 19.13
N GLY A 238 8.76 7.60 18.03
CA GLY A 238 7.97 6.68 17.21
C GLY A 238 7.18 7.34 16.08
N LEU A 239 6.94 8.66 16.11
CA LEU A 239 6.31 9.39 15.02
C LEU A 239 7.37 10.01 14.10
N GLY A 240 7.25 9.76 12.79
CA GLY A 240 8.11 10.32 11.76
C GLY A 240 7.38 11.31 10.88
N LEU A 241 8.09 12.36 10.46
CA LEU A 241 7.75 13.16 9.30
C LEU A 241 8.68 12.75 8.16
N TYR A 242 8.13 12.51 6.97
CA TYR A 242 8.93 12.22 5.79
C TYR A 242 8.71 13.25 4.69
N CYS A 243 9.73 13.38 3.85
CA CYS A 243 9.67 14.08 2.56
C CYS A 243 10.36 13.19 1.52
N LYS A 244 9.77 13.06 0.34
CA LYS A 244 10.26 12.20 -0.75
C LYS A 244 10.18 12.96 -2.07
N TYR A 245 11.32 13.23 -2.71
CA TYR A 245 11.41 13.98 -3.96
C TYR A 245 11.92 13.10 -5.10
N SER A 246 11.16 13.02 -6.19
CA SER A 246 11.59 12.39 -7.44
C SER A 246 12.06 13.45 -8.43
N PRO A 247 13.36 13.51 -8.79
CA PRO A 247 13.84 14.40 -9.83
C PRO A 247 13.37 13.99 -11.24
N MET A 248 12.80 12.79 -11.38
CA MET A 248 12.32 12.23 -12.64
C MET A 248 10.86 12.59 -12.88
N SER A 249 10.49 12.77 -14.15
CA SER A 249 9.07 12.93 -14.52
C SER A 249 8.30 11.64 -14.27
N VAL A 250 7.05 11.78 -13.83
CA VAL A 250 6.14 10.65 -13.57
C VAL A 250 5.78 9.94 -14.88
N LEU A 251 5.48 10.74 -15.91
CA LEU A 251 5.21 10.27 -17.27
C LEU A 251 6.50 10.28 -18.09
N LYS A 252 6.61 9.35 -19.05
CA LYS A 252 7.71 9.35 -20.02
C LYS A 252 7.66 10.59 -20.87
N ASP A 253 8.84 11.12 -21.17
CA ASP A 253 9.01 12.15 -22.18
C ASP A 253 8.58 11.58 -23.53
N LYS A 254 7.45 12.05 -24.03
CA LYS A 254 6.88 11.67 -25.30
C LYS A 254 6.28 12.91 -25.93
N THR A 255 6.65 13.15 -27.19
CA THR A 255 6.15 14.25 -28.00
C THR A 255 5.66 13.66 -29.31
N VAL A 256 4.42 13.97 -29.69
CA VAL A 256 3.82 13.58 -30.98
C VAL A 256 3.19 14.83 -31.56
N ASP A 257 3.53 15.16 -32.81
CA ASP A 257 3.02 16.33 -33.53
C ASP A 257 3.12 17.66 -32.75
N GLY A 258 4.23 17.83 -32.01
CA GLY A 258 4.49 19.02 -31.21
C GLY A 258 3.74 19.09 -29.86
N VAL A 259 2.91 18.09 -29.53
CA VAL A 259 2.23 17.97 -28.24
C VAL A 259 3.00 17.03 -27.32
N GLU A 260 3.41 17.52 -26.16
CA GLU A 260 4.23 16.78 -25.20
C GLU A 260 3.42 16.25 -24.01
N ASN A 261 3.86 15.11 -23.46
CA ASN A 261 3.39 14.65 -22.16
C ASN A 261 3.69 15.68 -21.05
N PRO A 262 2.83 15.79 -20.02
CA PRO A 262 3.09 16.63 -18.86
C PRO A 262 4.39 16.23 -18.14
N LYS A 263 5.33 17.17 -18.05
CA LYS A 263 6.66 16.97 -17.44
C LYS A 263 6.71 17.32 -15.94
N PHE A 264 5.72 16.85 -15.19
CA PHE A 264 5.69 17.06 -13.75
C PHE A 264 6.49 15.99 -13.00
N LYS A 265 7.03 16.41 -11.86
CA LYS A 265 7.84 15.60 -10.94
C LYS A 265 7.09 15.40 -9.63
N SER A 266 7.46 14.37 -8.87
CA SER A 266 6.81 14.07 -7.59
C SER A 266 7.57 14.68 -6.42
N LEU A 267 6.88 15.40 -5.54
CA LEU A 267 7.33 15.70 -4.19
C LEU A 267 6.24 15.22 -3.24
N THR A 268 6.56 14.38 -2.27
CA THR A 268 5.59 13.89 -1.29
C THR A 268 6.07 14.27 0.10
N PHE A 269 5.15 14.66 0.98
CA PHE A 269 5.46 14.84 2.40
C PHE A 269 4.31 14.31 3.27
N GLY A 270 4.63 13.81 4.46
CA GLY A 270 3.61 13.24 5.34
C GLY A 270 4.15 12.59 6.59
N LEU A 271 3.36 11.67 7.14
CA LEU A 271 3.64 10.91 8.35
C LEU A 271 4.27 9.56 8.02
N PHE A 272 5.17 9.12 8.87
CA PHE A 272 5.88 7.85 8.80
C PHE A 272 5.85 7.17 10.16
N PHE A 273 5.58 5.88 10.19
CA PHE A 273 5.47 5.07 11.41
C PHE A 273 6.48 3.93 11.36
#